data_AF-A0A526XUE7-F1
#
_entry.id   AF-A0A526XUE7-F1
#
_cell.length_a   1.000
_cell.length_b   1.000
_cell.length_c   1.000
_cell.angle_alpha   90.00
_cell.angle_beta   90.00
_cell.angle_gamma   90.00
#
_symmetry.space_group_name_H-M   'P 1'
#
loop_
_entity.id
_entity.type
_entity.pdbx_description
1 polymer ?
#
loop_
_entity_poly.entity_id
_entity_poly.type
_entity_poly.pdbx_seq_one_letter_code
_entity_poly.pdbx_strand_id
1 'polypeptide(L)' 'QIVAEATRPPLTSVDMNLAALGREAGLTLLSLVGGEPAEPGIRKLPCRLVVRQSCGRPLGG' A
#
# COMPACT_ATOMS: atom_id res chain seq x y z
N GLN A 1 -3.79 -7.24 4.58
CA GLN A 1 -4.54 -6.82 5.78
C GLN A 1 -4.69 -7.96 6.80
N ILE A 2 -4.73 -9.23 6.34
CA ILE A 2 -4.78 -10.45 7.17
C ILE A 2 -3.83 -10.42 8.39
N VAL A 3 -2.55 -10.11 8.18
CA VAL A 3 -1.56 -10.10 9.28
C VAL A 3 -1.89 -9.05 10.35
N ALA A 4 -2.29 -7.84 9.95
CA ALA A 4 -2.59 -6.76 10.89
C ALA A 4 -3.88 -7.01 11.69
N GLU A 5 -4.81 -7.79 11.16
CA GLU A 5 -6.04 -8.19 11.85
C GLU A 5 -5.82 -9.34 12.82
N ALA A 6 -4.85 -10.22 12.54
CA ALA A 6 -4.57 -11.40 13.36
C ALA A 6 -3.78 -11.10 14.64
N THR A 7 -3.23 -9.89 14.80
CA THR A 7 -2.49 -9.50 16.02
C THR A 7 -3.42 -9.23 17.21
N ARG A 8 -2.89 -9.29 18.43
CA ARG A 8 -3.63 -9.00 19.67
C ARG A 8 -2.87 -7.96 20.51
N PRO A 9 -3.28 -6.67 20.50
CA PRO A 9 -4.42 -6.09 19.78
C PRO A 9 -4.20 -6.01 18.25
N PRO A 10 -5.27 -5.95 17.42
CA PRO A 10 -5.19 -5.67 15.99
C PRO A 10 -4.39 -4.38 15.67
N LEU A 11 -3.47 -4.48 14.73
CA LEU A 11 -2.44 -3.47 14.46
C LEU A 11 -2.95 -2.33 13.58
N THR A 12 -2.90 -1.11 14.09
CA THR A 12 -3.00 0.13 13.29
C THR A 12 -1.81 0.17 12.34
N SER A 13 -2.06 0.34 11.03
CA SER A 13 -1.01 0.24 10.02
C SER A 13 -1.30 1.13 8.82
N VAL A 14 -0.32 1.33 7.95
CA VAL A 14 -0.49 2.04 6.68
C VAL A 14 -0.79 1.00 5.59
N ASP A 15 -1.94 1.13 4.94
CA ASP A 15 -2.23 0.40 3.71
C ASP A 15 -1.49 1.07 2.55
N MET A 16 -0.46 0.38 2.07
CA MET A 16 0.44 0.85 1.01
C MET A 16 -0.10 0.62 -0.41
N ASN A 17 -1.34 0.13 -0.55
CA ASN A 17 -1.95 -0.15 -1.85
C ASN A 17 -1.07 -1.08 -2.74
N LEU A 18 -0.49 -2.13 -2.13
CA LEU A 18 0.51 -2.98 -2.76
C LEU A 18 0.03 -3.68 -4.03
N ALA A 19 -1.27 -3.98 -4.13
CA ALA A 19 -1.85 -4.57 -5.34
C ALA A 19 -1.78 -3.61 -6.53
N ALA A 20 -2.17 -2.34 -6.33
CA ALA A 20 -2.06 -1.33 -7.38
C ALA A 20 -0.58 -1.03 -7.70
N LEU A 21 0.28 -0.95 -6.69
CA LEU A 21 1.73 -0.79 -6.90
C LEU A 21 2.30 -1.91 -7.76
N GLY A 22 2.00 -3.17 -7.45
CA GLY A 22 2.44 -4.33 -8.22
C GLY A 22 1.90 -4.31 -9.65
N ARG A 23 0.63 -3.93 -9.84
CA ARG A 23 0.04 -3.78 -11.17
C ARG A 23 0.76 -2.71 -11.99
N GLU A 24 0.97 -1.52 -11.44
CA GLU A 24 1.67 -0.42 -12.11
C GLU A 24 3.12 -0.80 -12.43
N ALA A 25 3.83 -1.44 -11.51
CA ALA A 25 5.18 -1.92 -11.73
C ALA A 25 5.23 -2.97 -12.86
N GLY A 26 4.33 -3.96 -12.84
CA GLY A 26 4.25 -5.00 -13.86
C GLY A 26 3.93 -4.43 -15.24
N LEU A 27 2.96 -3.53 -15.35
CA LEU A 27 2.63 -2.87 -16.61
C LEU A 27 3.81 -2.04 -17.13
N THR A 28 4.48 -1.30 -16.26
CA THR A 28 5.66 -0.51 -16.64
C THR A 28 6.77 -1.42 -17.19
N LEU A 29 7.02 -2.57 -16.54
CA LEU A 29 8.00 -3.54 -17.03
C LEU A 29 7.60 -4.15 -18.37
N LEU A 30 6.33 -4.49 -18.57
CA LEU A 30 5.86 -5.02 -19.85
C LEU A 30 6.01 -4.00 -20.99
N SER A 31 5.70 -2.73 -20.74
CA SER A 31 5.94 -1.65 -21.71
C SER A 31 7.43 -1.52 -22.06
N LEU A 32 8.31 -1.53 -21.06
CA LEU A 32 9.76 -1.50 -21.26
C LEU A 32 10.27 -2.68 -22.09
N VAL A 33 9.79 -3.90 -21.81
CA VAL A 33 10.13 -5.10 -22.61
C VAL A 33 9.62 -4.96 -24.05
N GLY A 34 8.49 -4.28 -24.25
CA GLY A 34 7.95 -3.95 -25.57
C GLY A 34 8.73 -2.86 -26.32
N GLY A 35 9.75 -2.24 -25.71
CA GLY A 35 10.55 -1.18 -26.31
C GLY A 35 9.98 0.23 -26.09
N GLU A 36 8.90 0.38 -25.32
CA GLU A 36 8.35 1.68 -24.97
C GLU A 36 9.26 2.38 -23.94
N PRO A 37 9.56 3.68 -24.12
CA PRO A 37 10.33 4.43 -23.14
C PRO A 37 9.53 4.58 -21.84
N ALA A 38 10.20 4.41 -20.69
CA ALA A 38 9.61 4.74 -19.39
C ALA A 38 9.95 6.18 -19.01
N GLU A 39 8.96 6.88 -18.45
CA GLU A 39 9.16 8.18 -17.84
C GLU A 39 10.16 8.06 -16.66
N PRO A 40 11.27 8.83 -16.67
CA PRO A 40 12.24 8.80 -15.59
C PRO A 40 11.68 9.46 -14.32
N GLY A 41 12.21 9.03 -13.17
CA GLY A 41 11.88 9.62 -11.87
C GLY A 41 10.94 8.79 -11.01
N ILE A 42 10.36 9.42 -9.99
CA ILE A 42 9.58 8.74 -8.94
C ILE A 42 8.09 8.99 -9.14
N ARG A 43 7.33 7.91 -9.35
CA ARG A 43 5.86 7.92 -9.37
C ARG A 43 5.33 7.57 -7.98
N LYS A 44 4.50 8.45 -7.42
CA LYS A 44 3.87 8.22 -6.10
C LYS A 44 2.47 7.64 -6.28
N LEU A 45 2.15 6.63 -5.48
CA LEU A 45 0.81 6.08 -5.36
C LEU A 45 0.22 6.41 -3.98
N PRO A 46 -1.11 6.56 -3.87
CA PRO A 46 -1.74 6.86 -2.60
C PRO A 46 -1.57 5.70 -1.62
N CYS A 47 -1.35 6.04 -0.36
CA CYS A 47 -1.46 5.15 0.79
C CYS A 47 -2.49 5.72 1.78
N ARG A 48 -2.95 4.90 2.71
CA ARG A 48 -3.90 5.35 3.75
C ARG A 48 -3.57 4.78 5.11
N LEU A 49 -3.81 5.56 6.16
CA LEU A 49 -3.78 5.06 7.53
C LEU A 49 -5.02 4.20 7.79
N VAL A 50 -4.81 2.99 8.32
CA VAL A 50 -5.87 2.09 8.77
C VAL A 50 -5.77 1.97 10.29
N VAL A 51 -6.63 2.70 10.99
CA VAL A 51 -6.69 2.73 12.46
C VAL A 51 -7.34 1.45 12.96
N ARG A 52 -6.70 0.82 13.96
CA ARG A 52 -7.19 -0.34 14.72
C ARG A 52 -6.94 -0.11 16.22
N GLN A 53 -6.57 -1.15 16.96
CA GLN A 53 -6.57 -1.16 18.42
C GLN A 53 -5.17 -1.05 19.04
N SER A 54 -4.10 -1.05 18.24
CA SER A 54 -2.74 -0.98 18.75
C SER A 54 -2.26 0.44 19.08
N CYS A 55 -2.95 1.48 18.62
CA CYS A 55 -2.68 2.87 18.98
C CYS A 55 -3.88 3.78 18.64
N GLY A 56 -3.93 4.94 19.29
CA GLY A 56 -5.05 5.90 19.18
C GLY A 56 -6.11 5.67 20.26
N ARG A 57 -6.75 6.75 20.71
CA ARG A 57 -7.85 6.68 21.68
C ARG A 57 -9.11 6.17 20.97
N PRO A 58 -9.80 5.14 21.47
CA PRO A 58 -11.11 4.75 20.94
C PRO A 58 -12.08 5.94 21.01
N LEU A 59 -12.94 6.11 20.00
CA LEU A 59 -13.88 7.25 19.87
C LEU A 59 -15.01 7.29 20.93
N GLY A 60 -14.80 6.74 22.13
CA GLY A 60 -15.80 6.71 23.20
C GLY A 60 -15.21 6.59 24.61
N GLY A 61 -13.93 6.93 24.80
CA GLY A 61 -13.29 7.02 26.12
C GLY A 61 -13.03 8.44 26.53
#